data_AF-A0A538BTR1-F1
#
_entry.id   AF-A0A538BTR1-F1
#
_cell.length_a   1.000
_cell.length_b   1.000
_cell.length_c   1.000
_cell.angle_alpha   90.00
_cell.angle_beta   90.00
_cell.angle_gamma   90.00
#
_symmetry.space_group_name_H-M   'P 1'
#
loop_
_entity.id
_entity.type
_entity.pdbx_description
1 polymer ?
#
loop_
_entity_poly.entity_id
_entity_poly.type
_entity_poly.pdbx_seq_one_letter_code
_entity_poly.pdbx_strand_id
1 'polypeptide(L)'
;MRKIVDGAADFVVAAERVFGTEPRVLDGARSVLIGDLKLSLEAGERELWLIRMHSLALEERVAMVEVRGSIEEALVEAREVAHA
;
A
#
# COMPACT_ATOMS: atom_id res chain seq x y z
N MET A 1 21.60 19.72 -2.73
CA MET A 1 20.14 19.74 -2.92
C MET A 1 19.57 18.48 -2.27
N ARG A 2 18.80 18.59 -1.18
CA ARG A 2 18.06 17.46 -0.62
C ARG A 2 16.84 17.25 -1.53
N LYS A 3 16.77 16.13 -2.24
CA LYS A 3 15.56 15.75 -2.98
C LYS A 3 14.45 15.64 -1.94
N ILE A 4 13.39 16.42 -2.08
CA ILE A 4 12.17 16.19 -1.31
C ILE A 4 11.58 14.92 -1.92
N VAL A 5 11.66 13.81 -1.19
CA VAL A 5 11.02 12.54 -1.57
C VAL A 5 9.63 12.62 -0.97
N ASP A 6 8.62 12.63 -1.83
CA ASP A 6 7.22 12.55 -1.41
C ASP A 6 6.82 11.08 -1.45
N GLY A 7 7.05 10.37 -0.35
CA GLY A 7 6.79 8.93 -0.23
C GLY A 7 5.34 8.56 -0.57
N ALA A 8 4.40 9.47 -0.34
CA ALA A 8 2.98 9.26 -0.64
C ALA A 8 2.69 9.31 -2.15
N ALA A 9 3.29 10.27 -2.87
CA ALA A 9 3.17 10.32 -4.33
C ALA A 9 3.85 9.11 -5.01
N ASP A 10 5.03 8.71 -4.52
CA ASP A 10 5.76 7.55 -5.02
C ASP A 10 5.01 6.24 -4.72
N PHE A 11 4.34 6.14 -3.56
CA PHE A 11 3.53 4.99 -3.18
C PHE A 11 2.35 4.72 -4.11
N VAL A 12 1.57 5.76 -4.45
CA VAL A 12 0.40 5.60 -5.34
C VAL A 12 0.82 5.10 -6.72
N VAL A 13 1.89 5.68 -7.29
CA VAL A 13 2.41 5.29 -8.61
C VAL A 13 2.99 3.87 -8.57
N ALA A 14 3.72 3.52 -7.50
CA ALA A 14 4.25 2.17 -7.34
C ALA A 14 3.13 1.13 -7.18
N ALA A 15 2.08 1.45 -6.43
CA ALA A 15 0.93 0.57 -6.23
C ALA A 15 0.20 0.30 -7.55
N GLU A 16 -0.03 1.33 -8.37
CA GLU A 16 -0.61 1.18 -9.70
C GLU A 16 0.24 0.25 -10.59
N ARG A 17 1.57 0.43 -10.61
CA ARG A 17 2.48 -0.40 -11.41
C ARG A 17 2.48 -1.85 -10.97
N VAL A 18 2.56 -2.10 -9.66
CA VAL A 18 2.68 -3.47 -9.12
C VAL A 18 1.36 -4.24 -9.27
N PHE A 19 0.23 -3.60 -9.03
CA PHE A 19 -1.08 -4.26 -9.09
C PHE A 19 -1.78 -4.13 -10.44
N GLY A 20 -1.22 -3.34 -11.37
CA GLY A 20 -1.76 -3.13 -12.72
C GLY A 20 -3.18 -2.55 -12.74
N THR A 21 -3.58 -1.88 -11.65
CA THR A 21 -4.93 -1.34 -11.44
C THR A 21 -4.81 0.06 -10.86
N GLU A 22 -5.56 1.01 -11.41
CA GLU A 22 -5.59 2.38 -10.88
C GLU A 22 -6.10 2.38 -9.43
N PRO A 23 -5.25 2.77 -8.45
CA PRO A 23 -5.62 2.77 -7.05
C PRO A 23 -6.55 3.94 -6.72
N ARG A 24 -7.57 3.70 -5.90
CA ARG A 24 -8.30 4.79 -5.25
C ARG A 24 -7.46 5.31 -4.09
N VAL A 25 -7.03 6.57 -4.18
CA VAL A 25 -6.27 7.24 -3.13
C VAL A 25 -7.14 7.52 -1.89
N LEU A 26 -6.62 7.18 -0.73
CA LEU A 26 -7.21 7.43 0.59
C LEU A 26 -6.18 8.17 1.47
N ASP A 27 -6.63 8.71 2.61
CA ASP A 27 -5.81 9.31 3.67
C ASP A 27 -4.56 10.08 3.18
N GLY A 28 -4.77 11.09 2.33
CA GLY A 28 -3.67 11.94 1.84
C GLY A 28 -2.55 11.18 1.12
N ALA A 29 -2.88 10.09 0.42
CA ALA A 29 -1.95 9.20 -0.30
C ALA A 29 -1.04 8.34 0.58
N ARG A 30 -1.37 8.16 1.87
CA ARG A 30 -0.74 7.13 2.72
C ARG A 30 -1.45 5.80 2.67
N SER A 31 -2.65 5.76 2.12
CA SER A 31 -3.36 4.53 1.86
C SER A 31 -3.95 4.55 0.46
N VAL A 32 -4.03 3.37 -0.16
CA VAL A 32 -4.70 3.17 -1.43
C VAL A 32 -5.65 1.99 -1.33
N LEU A 33 -6.73 2.02 -2.10
CA LEU A 33 -7.67 0.91 -2.24
C LEU A 33 -7.62 0.37 -3.67
N ILE A 34 -7.40 -0.93 -3.78
CA ILE A 34 -7.36 -1.68 -5.03
C ILE A 34 -8.39 -2.80 -4.92
N GLY A 35 -9.54 -2.64 -5.58
CA GLY A 35 -10.68 -3.53 -5.37
C GLY A 35 -11.17 -3.47 -3.92
N ASP A 36 -11.12 -4.60 -3.22
CA ASP A 36 -11.43 -4.75 -1.80
C ASP A 36 -10.18 -4.74 -0.90
N LEU A 37 -8.98 -4.58 -1.45
CA LEU A 37 -7.74 -4.56 -0.70
C LEU A 37 -7.27 -3.12 -0.45
N LYS A 38 -7.29 -2.70 0.81
CA LYS A 38 -6.66 -1.46 1.26
C LYS A 38 -5.20 -1.72 1.62
N LEU A 39 -4.30 -0.98 1.00
CA LEU A 39 -2.87 -0.95 1.33
C LEU A 39 -2.60 0.33 2.09
N SER A 40 -1.93 0.25 3.25
CA SER A 40 -1.69 1.41 4.11
C SER A 40 -0.25 1.46 4.59
N LEU A 41 0.41 2.59 4.34
CA LEU A 41 1.72 2.90 4.91
C LEU A 41 1.55 3.45 6.33
N GLU A 42 2.03 2.68 7.30
CA GLU A 42 2.01 3.03 8.72
C GLU A 42 3.43 3.16 9.28
N ALA A 43 3.53 3.52 10.57
CA ALA A 43 4.81 3.62 11.30
C ALA A 43 5.87 4.53 10.65
N GLY A 44 5.44 5.57 9.92
CA GLY A 44 6.31 6.46 9.15
C GLY A 44 6.86 5.80 7.89
N GLU A 45 5.99 5.09 7.14
CA GLU A 45 6.30 4.40 5.87
C GLU A 45 7.23 3.19 6.03
N ARG A 46 7.36 2.67 7.26
CA ARG A 46 8.18 1.48 7.55
C ARG A 46 7.37 0.19 7.54
N GLU A 47 6.05 0.30 7.57
CA GLU A 47 5.14 -0.84 7.56
C GLU A 47 4.11 -0.65 6.46
N LEU A 48 3.95 -1.67 5.62
CA LEU A 48 2.89 -1.75 4.63
C LEU A 48 1.86 -2.77 5.12
N TRP A 49 0.70 -2.27 5.52
CA TRP A 49 -0.41 -3.10 5.96
C TRP A 49 -1.34 -3.45 4.82
N LEU A 50 -1.71 -4.73 4.75
CA LEU A 50 -2.71 -5.27 3.84
C LEU A 50 -4.01 -5.47 4.62
N ILE A 51 -5.03 -4.74 4.24
CA ILE A 51 -6.31 -4.71 4.95
C ILE A 51 -7.41 -5.06 3.95
N ARG A 52 -8.06 -6.21 4.14
CA ARG A 52 -9.22 -6.59 3.33
C ARG A 52 -10.44 -5.84 3.84
N MET A 53 -11.10 -5.15 2.94
CA MET A 53 -12.31 -4.37 3.17
C MET A 53 -13.53 -5.22 2.79
N HIS A 54 -14.24 -5.70 3.80
CA HIS A 54 -15.50 -6.43 3.59
C HIS A 54 -16.67 -5.46 3.37
N SER A 55 -17.86 -6.01 3.11
CA SER A 55 -19.09 -5.21 3.11
C SER A 55 -19.37 -4.62 4.51
N LEU A 56 -19.81 -3.36 4.56
CA LEU A 56 -20.15 -2.60 5.77
C LEU A 56 -18.97 -2.30 6.72
N ALA A 57 -17.91 -1.68 6.20
CA ALA A 57 -16.83 -1.05 6.98
C ALA A 57 -16.04 -1.98 7.91
N LEU A 58 -16.15 -3.29 7.71
CA LEU A 58 -15.34 -4.26 8.43
C LEU A 58 -13.96 -4.38 7.78
N GLU A 59 -12.93 -4.05 8.56
CA GLU A 59 -11.53 -4.16 8.18
C GLU A 59 -10.90 -5.43 8.77
N GLU A 60 -10.29 -6.25 7.92
CA GLU A 60 -9.50 -7.40 8.32
C GLU A 60 -8.04 -7.14 8.00
N ARG A 61 -7.17 -7.07 9.02
CA ARG A 61 -5.71 -6.99 8.84
C ARG A 61 -5.20 -8.36 8.42
N VAL A 62 -4.90 -8.51 7.13
CA VAL A 62 -4.48 -9.77 6.52
C VAL A 62 -2.99 -10.01 6.78
N ALA A 63 -2.17 -8.99 6.56
CA ALA A 63 -0.73 -9.10 6.70
C ALA A 63 -0.09 -7.72 6.90
N MET A 64 1.17 -7.74 7.33
CA MET A 64 2.07 -6.59 7.35
C MET A 64 3.37 -7.00 6.68
N VAL A 65 3.84 -6.15 5.77
CA VAL A 65 5.14 -6.26 5.11
C VAL A 65 6.02 -5.11 5.59
N GLU A 66 7.25 -5.42 6.00
CA GLU A 66 8.21 -4.40 6.41
C GLU A 66 8.78 -3.69 5.18
N VAL A 67 8.77 -2.37 5.18
CA VAL A 67 9.34 -1.57 4.08
C VAL A 67 10.83 -1.35 4.34
N ARG A 68 11.67 -2.10 3.64
CA ARG A 68 13.14 -2.03 3.76
C ARG A 68 13.76 -1.15 2.67
N GLY A 69 13.42 0.13 2.69
CA GLY A 69 14.01 1.15 1.80
C GLY A 69 13.42 1.23 0.38
N SER A 70 12.70 0.20 -0.08
CA SER A 70 11.93 0.23 -1.33
C SER A 70 10.46 -0.10 -1.07
N ILE A 71 9.59 0.88 -1.31
CA ILE A 71 8.14 0.70 -1.23
C ILE A 71 7.64 -0.26 -2.32
N GLU A 72 8.24 -0.23 -3.50
CA GLU A 72 7.86 -1.09 -4.62
C GLU A 72 8.14 -2.57 -4.33
N GLU A 73 9.28 -2.89 -3.70
CA GLU A 73 9.58 -4.26 -3.27
C GLU A 73 8.56 -4.76 -2.23
N ALA A 74 8.23 -3.94 -1.24
CA ALA A 74 7.20 -4.26 -0.25
C ALA A 74 5.83 -4.46 -0.90
N LEU A 75 5.48 -3.69 -1.93
CA LEU A 75 4.25 -3.85 -2.69
C LEU A 75 4.22 -5.16 -3.50
N VAL A 76 5.35 -5.58 -4.07
CA VAL A 76 5.44 -6.86 -4.78
C VAL A 76 5.22 -8.03 -3.82
N GLU A 77 5.86 -8.01 -2.66
CA GLU A 77 5.64 -9.00 -1.59
C GLU A 77 4.18 -8.97 -1.12
N ALA A 78 3.61 -7.79 -0.91
CA ALA A 78 2.20 -7.64 -0.54
C ALA A 78 1.26 -8.26 -1.59
N ARG A 79 1.54 -8.07 -2.88
CA ARG A 79 0.76 -8.69 -3.96
C ARG A 79 0.85 -10.22 -3.89
N GLU A 80 2.04 -10.77 -3.67
CA GLU A 80 2.22 -12.23 -3.53
C GLU A 80 1.42 -12.78 -2.34
N VAL A 81 1.44 -12.08 -1.20
CA VAL A 81 0.66 -12.45 0.00
C VAL A 81 -0.85 -12.35 -0.25
N ALA A 82 -1.31 -11.34 -1.00
CA ALA A 82 -2.73 -11.16 -1.30
C ALA A 82 -3.31 -12.23 -2.23
N HIS A 83 -2.47 -12.91 -3.02
CA HIS A 83 -2.85 -13.94 -3.99
C HIS A 83 -2.47 -15.37 -3.57
N ALA A 84 -1.84 -15.56 -2.40
CA ALA A 84 -1.53 -16.86 -1.80
C ALA A 84 -2.78 -17.51 -1.17
#